data_AF-A0A7W9X587-F1
#
_entry.id   AF-A0A7W9X587-F1
#
_cell.length_a   1.000
_cell.length_b   1.000
_cell.length_c   1.000
_cell.angle_alpha   90.00
_cell.angle_beta   90.00
_cell.angle_gamma   90.00
#
_symmetry.space_group_name_H-M   'P 1'
#
loop_
_entity.id
_entity.type
_entity.pdbx_description
1 polymer ?
#
loop_
_entity_poly.entity_id
_entity_poly.type
_entity_poly.pdbx_seq_one_letter_code
_entity_poly.pdbx_strand_id
1 'polypeptide(L)'
;MKKSILSIMLLGIIALFSWQNINAQNDKKEKRPMAKTDAEWKKILTPNQYFIMVERGTEPPFHNEYDENFEKGYYKSAATGEILFRSEDKFDSGTGWPSFVKPADMSKIEIVKDNSYGMSRDEVIEKSTGLHLGHVFDDGPVNRGGKRYCMNSGALIFVKTK
;
A
#
# COMPACT_ATOMS: atom_id res chain seq x y z
N MET A 1 17.14 53.52 56.02
CA MET A 1 18.25 52.65 56.45
C MET A 1 18.44 51.54 55.42
N LYS A 2 19.60 51.58 54.75
CA LYS A 2 20.39 50.51 54.10
C LYS A 2 19.68 49.27 53.48
N LYS A 3 19.76 49.20 52.14
CA LYS A 3 20.24 48.12 51.26
C LYS A 3 19.77 46.67 51.54
N SER A 4 19.14 46.02 50.57
CA SER A 4 19.89 45.23 49.57
C SER A 4 19.00 44.75 48.41
N ILE A 5 19.58 44.77 47.21
CA ILE A 5 19.07 44.24 45.94
C ILE A 5 19.55 42.79 45.83
N LEU A 6 18.65 41.87 45.46
CA LEU A 6 18.97 40.61 44.78
C LEU A 6 17.70 40.24 43.99
N SER A 7 17.61 40.55 42.69
CA SER A 7 17.87 39.60 41.59
C SER A 7 17.61 38.16 42.02
N ILE A 8 16.68 37.44 41.40
CA ILE A 8 16.92 36.78 40.11
C ILE A 8 15.56 36.49 39.45
N MET A 9 15.40 36.98 38.21
CA MET A 9 14.42 36.45 37.25
C MET A 9 14.68 34.96 37.05
N LEU A 10 13.75 34.10 37.46
CA LEU A 10 13.77 32.68 37.11
C LEU A 10 12.39 32.23 36.60
N LEU A 11 11.91 32.89 35.55
CA LEU A 11 10.64 32.54 34.88
C LEU A 11 10.85 32.14 33.40
N GLY A 12 12.07 31.82 32.97
CA GLY A 12 12.38 31.76 31.54
C GLY A 12 13.23 30.60 31.02
N ILE A 13 13.41 29.49 31.74
CA ILE A 13 14.32 28.41 31.28
C ILE A 13 13.69 27.00 31.23
N ILE A 14 12.48 26.77 31.74
CA ILE A 14 11.86 25.43 31.68
C ILE A 14 11.16 25.14 30.33
N ALA A 15 10.96 26.16 29.49
CA ALA A 15 10.25 26.02 28.21
C ALA A 15 11.17 25.79 26.98
N LEU A 16 12.45 25.44 27.16
CA LEU A 16 13.37 25.17 26.04
C LEU A 16 13.92 23.74 25.97
N PHE A 17 13.74 22.93 27.01
CA PHE A 17 14.16 21.52 26.98
C PHE A 17 13.06 20.54 26.54
N SER A 18 11.82 21.00 26.39
CA SER A 18 10.68 20.19 25.96
C SER A 18 10.31 20.36 24.48
N TRP A 19 11.01 21.19 23.70
CA TRP A 19 10.72 21.38 22.27
C TRP A 19 11.61 20.56 21.32
N GLN A 20 12.63 19.87 21.82
CA GLN A 20 13.53 19.06 20.99
C GLN A 20 13.17 17.56 20.92
N ASN A 21 12.10 17.10 21.57
CA ASN A 21 11.79 15.66 21.67
C ASN A 21 10.42 15.22 21.11
N ILE A 22 9.72 16.05 20.34
CA ILE A 22 8.44 15.66 19.70
C ILE A 22 8.62 15.16 18.25
N ASN A 23 9.77 15.39 17.62
CA ASN A 23 9.98 15.10 16.18
C ASN A 23 10.82 13.84 15.87
N ALA A 24 11.14 12.99 16.86
CA ALA A 24 12.01 11.82 16.67
C ALA A 24 11.25 10.48 16.55
N GLN A 25 9.92 10.50 16.40
CA GLN A 25 9.08 9.29 16.26
C GLN A 25 8.29 9.22 14.95
N ASN A 26 8.74 9.89 13.87
CA ASN A 26 8.22 9.60 12.54
C ASN A 26 9.21 8.71 11.75
N ASP A 27 8.72 7.52 11.44
CA ASP A 27 9.03 6.72 10.26
C ASP A 27 10.48 6.29 10.04
N LYS A 28 10.88 5.22 10.71
CA LYS A 28 11.71 4.20 10.04
C LYS A 28 10.85 3.50 8.98
N LYS A 29 10.48 4.21 7.91
CA LYS A 29 10.01 3.57 6.67
C LYS A 29 11.22 2.79 6.16
N GLU A 30 11.15 1.46 6.16
CA GLU A 30 12.20 0.66 5.53
C GLU A 30 12.48 1.24 4.15
N LYS A 31 13.76 1.50 3.85
CA LYS A 31 14.16 2.13 2.60
C LYS A 31 13.98 1.11 1.47
N ARG A 32 12.78 1.07 0.90
CA ARG A 32 12.45 0.19 -0.22
C ARG A 32 13.19 0.63 -1.49
N PRO A 33 13.68 -0.31 -2.32
CA PRO A 33 14.61 -0.01 -3.40
C PRO A 33 14.04 0.91 -4.48
N MET A 34 12.72 0.90 -4.70
CA MET A 34 12.03 1.70 -5.71
C MET A 34 11.03 2.69 -5.11
N ALA A 35 11.07 2.94 -3.79
CA ALA A 35 10.24 3.96 -3.17
C ALA A 35 10.53 5.35 -3.78
N LYS A 36 9.46 6.12 -3.98
CA LYS A 36 9.49 7.52 -4.44
C LYS A 36 8.62 8.37 -3.53
N THR A 37 8.76 9.67 -3.64
CA THR A 37 7.88 10.64 -2.99
C THR A 37 6.51 10.67 -3.66
N ASP A 38 5.50 11.10 -2.92
CA ASP A 38 4.12 11.30 -3.42
C ASP A 38 4.10 12.20 -4.66
N ALA A 39 4.91 13.27 -4.68
CA ALA A 39 5.02 14.20 -5.80
C ALA A 39 5.62 13.55 -7.06
N GLU A 40 6.50 12.55 -6.90
CA GLU A 40 7.03 11.77 -8.02
C GLU A 40 5.98 10.78 -8.52
N TRP A 41 5.29 10.07 -7.62
CA TRP A 41 4.25 9.13 -8.02
C TRP A 41 3.10 9.82 -8.75
N LYS A 42 2.71 11.03 -8.32
CA LYS A 42 1.66 11.82 -8.97
C LYS A 42 1.99 12.23 -10.42
N LYS A 43 3.27 12.18 -10.83
CA LYS A 43 3.70 12.44 -12.21
C LYS A 43 3.73 11.18 -13.08
N ILE A 44 3.81 10.00 -12.45
CA ILE A 44 3.97 8.71 -13.14
C ILE A 44 2.62 8.00 -13.27
N LEU A 45 1.84 8.02 -12.20
CA LEU A 45 0.57 7.31 -12.09
C LEU A 45 -0.58 8.18 -12.60
N THR A 46 -1.57 7.55 -13.23
CA THR A 46 -2.86 8.17 -13.48
C THR A 46 -3.55 8.53 -12.15
N PRO A 47 -4.54 9.44 -12.14
CA PRO A 47 -5.26 9.80 -10.90
C PRO A 47 -5.84 8.59 -10.15
N ASN A 48 -6.43 7.62 -10.87
CA ASN A 48 -6.99 6.42 -10.25
C ASN A 48 -5.90 5.49 -9.68
N GLN A 49 -4.82 5.26 -10.44
CA GLN A 49 -3.66 4.50 -9.96
C GLN A 49 -3.04 5.14 -8.71
N TYR A 50 -2.92 6.47 -8.69
CA TYR A 50 -2.38 7.20 -7.54
C TYR A 50 -3.28 7.05 -6.31
N PHE A 51 -4.59 7.27 -6.47
CA PHE A 51 -5.57 7.09 -5.41
C PHE A 51 -5.48 5.68 -4.79
N ILE A 52 -5.41 4.64 -5.63
CA ILE A 52 -5.34 3.26 -5.17
C ILE A 52 -3.97 2.96 -4.54
N MET A 53 -2.89 3.17 -5.28
CA MET A 53 -1.57 2.66 -4.92
C MET A 53 -0.87 3.50 -3.85
N VAL A 54 -1.03 4.82 -3.86
CA VAL A 54 -0.36 5.75 -2.95
C VAL A 54 -1.26 6.11 -1.77
N GLU A 55 -2.51 6.50 -2.04
CA GLU A 55 -3.47 6.87 -0.99
C GLU A 55 -4.17 5.67 -0.36
N ARG A 56 -3.83 4.44 -0.80
CA ARG A 56 -4.40 3.17 -0.32
C ARG A 56 -5.93 3.11 -0.51
N GLY A 57 -6.41 3.75 -1.56
CA GLY A 57 -7.81 3.72 -1.96
C GLY A 57 -8.23 2.35 -2.47
N THR A 58 -9.54 2.15 -2.56
CA THR A 58 -10.15 0.96 -3.16
C THR A 58 -11.14 1.41 -4.22
N GLU A 59 -11.02 0.86 -5.43
CA GLU A 59 -11.95 1.15 -6.53
C GLU A 59 -13.32 0.49 -6.29
N PRO A 60 -14.42 1.01 -6.87
CA PRO A 60 -15.74 0.40 -6.69
C PRO A 60 -15.81 -1.03 -7.26
N PRO A 61 -16.52 -1.96 -6.58
CA PRO A 61 -16.69 -3.32 -7.08
C PRO A 61 -17.46 -3.32 -8.40
N PHE A 62 -17.14 -4.26 -9.30
CA PHE A 62 -17.76 -4.48 -10.62
C PHE A 62 -17.62 -3.31 -11.61
N HIS A 63 -16.96 -2.21 -11.22
CA HIS A 63 -16.77 -1.02 -12.06
C HIS A 63 -15.28 -0.77 -12.27
N ASN A 64 -14.60 -1.80 -12.76
CA ASN A 64 -13.16 -1.77 -13.00
C ASN A 64 -12.77 -2.64 -14.20
N GLU A 65 -11.54 -2.48 -14.66
CA GLU A 65 -11.12 -2.99 -15.98
C GLU A 65 -10.89 -4.51 -15.99
N TYR A 66 -10.50 -5.12 -14.87
CA TYR A 66 -9.95 -6.47 -14.86
C TYR A 66 -10.72 -7.49 -14.04
N ASP A 67 -11.81 -7.13 -13.36
CA ASP A 67 -12.68 -8.08 -12.67
C ASP A 67 -13.19 -9.17 -13.64
N GLU A 68 -13.79 -8.77 -14.77
CA GLU A 68 -14.31 -9.70 -15.78
C GLU A 68 -13.29 -10.12 -16.86
N ASN A 69 -12.04 -9.66 -16.76
CA ASN A 69 -11.01 -10.03 -17.73
C ASN A 69 -10.47 -11.44 -17.42
N PHE A 70 -10.69 -12.40 -18.33
CA PHE A 70 -10.14 -13.77 -18.26
C PHE A 70 -9.28 -14.15 -19.48
N GLU A 71 -8.79 -13.14 -20.22
CA GLU A 71 -7.87 -13.38 -21.31
C GLU A 71 -6.51 -13.91 -20.81
N LYS A 72 -5.84 -14.70 -21.66
CA LYS A 72 -4.49 -15.20 -21.35
C LYS A 72 -3.48 -14.06 -21.36
N GLY A 73 -2.71 -13.94 -20.28
CA GLY A 73 -1.73 -12.87 -20.13
C GLY A 73 -1.15 -12.72 -18.74
N TYR A 74 -0.52 -11.57 -18.53
CA TYR A 74 0.12 -11.17 -17.28
C TYR A 74 -0.48 -9.87 -16.74
N TYR A 75 -0.59 -9.77 -15.43
CA TYR A 75 -0.94 -8.53 -14.74
C TYR A 75 0.33 -7.96 -14.12
N LYS A 76 0.73 -6.79 -14.62
CA LYS A 76 1.92 -6.07 -14.18
C LYS A 76 1.56 -4.97 -13.19
N SER A 77 2.49 -4.61 -12.31
CA SER A 77 2.38 -3.42 -11.48
C SER A 77 2.18 -2.18 -12.35
N ALA A 78 1.18 -1.36 -12.04
CA ALA A 78 0.99 -0.08 -12.71
C ALA A 78 2.13 0.92 -12.41
N ALA A 79 2.87 0.73 -11.32
CA ALA A 79 3.97 1.60 -10.92
C ALA A 79 5.32 1.21 -11.51
N THR A 80 5.62 -0.10 -11.56
CA THR A 80 6.97 -0.60 -11.89
C THR A 80 7.02 -1.42 -13.18
N GLY A 81 5.87 -1.91 -13.66
CA GLY A 81 5.80 -2.83 -14.79
C GLY A 81 6.26 -4.26 -14.48
N GLU A 82 6.61 -4.57 -13.23
CA GLU A 82 6.94 -5.94 -12.82
C GLU A 82 5.71 -6.85 -12.91
N ILE A 83 5.87 -8.11 -13.31
CA ILE A 83 4.77 -9.07 -13.34
C ILE A 83 4.41 -9.44 -11.89
N LEU A 84 3.16 -9.18 -11.50
CA LEU A 84 2.64 -9.49 -10.16
C LEU A 84 1.74 -10.73 -10.16
N PHE A 85 0.91 -10.90 -11.19
CA PHE A 85 -0.02 -12.03 -11.29
C PHE A 85 -0.10 -12.57 -12.73
N ARG A 86 -0.56 -13.82 -12.85
CA ARG A 86 -0.76 -14.51 -14.12
C ARG A 86 -2.22 -14.86 -14.33
N SER A 87 -2.69 -14.80 -15.57
CA SER A 87 -4.08 -15.13 -15.92
C SER A 87 -4.51 -16.55 -15.51
N GLU A 88 -3.58 -17.51 -15.51
CA GLU A 88 -3.84 -18.90 -15.15
C GLU A 88 -4.21 -19.05 -13.67
N ASP A 89 -3.74 -18.12 -12.83
CA ASP A 89 -4.02 -18.07 -11.40
C ASP A 89 -5.24 -17.20 -11.06
N LYS A 90 -5.81 -16.51 -12.05
CA LYS A 90 -7.06 -15.76 -11.89
C LYS A 90 -8.25 -16.72 -11.81
N PHE A 91 -9.27 -16.31 -11.07
CA PHE A 91 -10.57 -17.00 -11.02
C PHE A 91 -11.68 -16.00 -10.76
N ASP A 92 -12.92 -16.40 -11.05
CA ASP A 92 -14.11 -15.63 -10.71
C ASP A 92 -14.47 -15.88 -9.23
N SER A 93 -14.33 -14.83 -8.41
CA SER A 93 -14.68 -14.84 -7.00
C SER A 93 -16.09 -14.31 -6.72
N GLY A 94 -16.73 -13.65 -7.70
CA GLY A 94 -17.96 -12.89 -7.52
C GLY A 94 -17.82 -11.66 -6.61
N THR A 95 -16.60 -11.21 -6.28
CA THR A 95 -16.39 -10.10 -5.34
C THR A 95 -16.43 -8.72 -5.99
N GLY A 96 -16.32 -8.64 -7.31
CA GLY A 96 -16.26 -7.37 -8.05
C GLY A 96 -14.86 -6.81 -8.22
N TRP A 97 -13.81 -7.60 -7.99
CA TRP A 97 -12.42 -7.23 -8.19
C TRP A 97 -11.61 -8.44 -8.67
N PRO A 98 -10.56 -8.22 -9.50
CA PRO A 98 -9.73 -9.31 -10.00
C PRO A 98 -9.13 -10.13 -8.84
N SER A 99 -9.42 -11.42 -8.87
CA SER A 99 -9.05 -12.36 -7.81
C SER A 99 -8.12 -13.44 -8.33
N PHE A 100 -7.01 -13.66 -7.61
CA PHE A 100 -5.99 -14.64 -7.96
C PHE A 100 -5.76 -15.62 -6.81
N VAL A 101 -5.38 -16.86 -7.11
CA VAL A 101 -5.08 -17.85 -6.06
C VAL A 101 -3.67 -17.69 -5.48
N LYS A 102 -2.76 -17.06 -6.23
CA LYS A 102 -1.37 -16.78 -5.83
C LYS A 102 -0.74 -15.69 -6.70
N PRO A 103 0.31 -14.99 -6.22
CA PRO A 103 1.13 -14.12 -7.06
C PRO A 103 2.02 -14.92 -8.01
N ALA A 104 2.48 -14.27 -9.06
CA ALA A 104 3.46 -14.83 -10.00
C ALA A 104 4.82 -15.12 -9.35
N ASP A 105 5.20 -14.28 -8.37
CA ASP A 105 6.43 -14.42 -7.57
C ASP A 105 6.21 -13.78 -6.18
N MET A 106 6.31 -14.58 -5.12
CA MET A 106 6.18 -14.13 -3.73
C MET A 106 7.27 -13.12 -3.33
N SER A 107 8.37 -13.01 -4.06
CA SER A 107 9.42 -12.03 -3.81
C SER A 107 9.03 -10.59 -4.20
N LYS A 108 7.97 -10.42 -5.00
CA LYS A 108 7.53 -9.12 -5.53
C LYS A 108 6.46 -8.44 -4.70
N ILE A 109 5.76 -9.20 -3.87
CA ILE A 109 4.74 -8.69 -2.96
C ILE A 109 5.15 -8.87 -1.51
N GLU A 110 4.47 -8.17 -0.64
CA GLU A 110 4.58 -8.30 0.80
C GLU A 110 3.18 -8.24 1.41
N ILE A 111 2.95 -9.00 2.47
CA ILE A 111 1.69 -8.98 3.22
C ILE A 111 1.94 -8.21 4.51
N VAL A 112 1.18 -7.15 4.73
CA VAL A 112 1.25 -6.31 5.93
C VAL A 112 -0.11 -6.25 6.62
N LYS A 113 -0.11 -6.02 7.93
CA LYS A 113 -1.36 -5.89 8.69
C LYS A 113 -1.99 -4.52 8.44
N ASP A 114 -3.23 -4.52 7.96
CA ASP A 114 -4.07 -3.35 7.80
C ASP A 114 -5.15 -3.35 8.88
N ASN A 115 -5.03 -2.42 9.82
CA ASN A 115 -5.99 -2.24 10.93
C ASN A 115 -6.93 -1.04 10.71
N SER A 116 -7.06 -0.56 9.47
CA SER A 116 -7.95 0.56 9.13
C SER A 116 -9.43 0.19 9.30
N TYR A 117 -10.26 1.22 9.49
CA TYR A 117 -11.73 1.09 9.63
C TYR A 117 -12.20 0.12 10.73
N GLY A 118 -11.37 -0.14 11.73
CA GLY A 118 -11.70 -1.06 12.85
C GLY A 118 -11.71 -2.54 12.46
N MET A 119 -11.22 -2.89 11.27
CA MET A 119 -11.06 -4.27 10.80
C MET A 119 -9.58 -4.65 10.85
N SER A 120 -9.25 -5.94 10.98
CA SER A 120 -7.88 -6.45 10.77
C SER A 120 -7.84 -7.28 9.51
N ARG A 121 -7.12 -6.80 8.50
CA ARG A 121 -6.99 -7.43 7.17
C ARG A 121 -5.52 -7.60 6.81
N ASP A 122 -5.25 -8.53 5.91
CA ASP A 122 -3.92 -8.74 5.34
C ASP A 122 -3.83 -7.97 4.02
N GLU A 123 -3.20 -6.79 4.07
CA GLU A 123 -2.96 -5.94 2.90
C GLU A 123 -1.80 -6.51 2.09
N VAL A 124 -1.98 -6.54 0.77
CA VAL A 124 -0.95 -6.90 -0.19
C VAL A 124 -0.39 -5.61 -0.78
N ILE A 125 0.91 -5.43 -0.62
CA ILE A 125 1.65 -4.28 -1.15
C ILE A 125 2.77 -4.75 -2.08
N GLU A 126 3.19 -3.90 -3.00
CA GLU A 126 4.38 -4.13 -3.82
C GLU A 126 5.63 -4.00 -2.95
N LYS A 127 6.45 -5.05 -2.88
CA LYS A 127 7.59 -5.12 -1.96
C LYS A 127 8.64 -4.03 -2.25
N SER A 128 8.89 -3.76 -3.53
CA SER A 128 9.95 -2.86 -3.99
C SER A 128 9.62 -1.37 -3.79
N THR A 129 8.34 -1.00 -3.73
CA THR A 129 7.89 0.40 -3.63
C THR A 129 7.12 0.69 -2.35
N GLY A 130 6.41 -0.30 -1.80
CA GLY A 130 5.48 -0.15 -0.67
C GLY A 130 4.09 0.34 -1.05
N LEU A 131 3.79 0.36 -2.33
CA LEU A 131 2.50 0.79 -2.85
C LEU A 131 1.42 -0.28 -2.65
N HIS A 132 0.21 0.17 -2.37
CA HIS A 132 -0.96 -0.67 -2.17
C HIS A 132 -1.38 -1.39 -3.46
N LEU A 133 -1.77 -2.65 -3.34
CA LEU A 133 -2.33 -3.46 -4.44
C LEU A 133 -3.75 -3.93 -4.12
N GLY A 134 -3.98 -4.42 -2.91
CA GLY A 134 -5.28 -4.92 -2.43
C GLY A 134 -5.12 -5.71 -1.14
N HIS A 135 -5.87 -6.81 -1.00
CA HIS A 135 -5.82 -7.67 0.19
C HIS A 135 -5.81 -9.16 -0.16
N VAL A 136 -5.39 -9.99 0.80
CA VAL A 136 -5.45 -11.45 0.71
C VAL A 136 -6.34 -12.04 1.78
N PHE A 137 -7.11 -13.07 1.41
CA PHE A 137 -8.08 -13.76 2.24
C PHE A 137 -7.90 -15.28 2.16
N ASP A 138 -8.44 -16.01 3.16
CA ASP A 138 -8.40 -17.48 3.29
C ASP A 138 -9.65 -18.18 2.72
N ASP A 139 -10.41 -17.49 1.86
CA ASP A 139 -11.67 -17.95 1.28
C ASP A 139 -11.56 -18.26 -0.23
N GLY A 140 -10.35 -18.53 -0.71
CA GLY A 140 -10.11 -18.94 -2.09
C GLY A 140 -10.42 -20.43 -2.34
N PRO A 141 -10.29 -20.91 -3.60
CA PRO A 141 -10.51 -22.30 -3.94
C PRO A 141 -9.54 -23.23 -3.19
N VAL A 142 -10.08 -24.11 -2.34
CA VAL A 142 -9.31 -25.01 -1.47
C VAL A 142 -8.34 -25.89 -2.26
N ASN A 143 -8.78 -26.42 -3.41
CA ASN A 143 -7.97 -27.25 -4.30
C ASN A 143 -6.84 -26.49 -5.02
N ARG A 144 -6.77 -25.17 -4.88
CA ARG A 144 -5.75 -24.30 -5.49
C ARG A 144 -4.94 -23.49 -4.46
N GLY A 145 -4.99 -23.89 -3.18
CA GLY A 145 -4.22 -23.28 -2.10
C GLY A 145 -5.05 -22.46 -1.11
N GLY A 146 -6.35 -22.30 -1.33
CA GLY A 146 -7.28 -21.68 -0.37
C GLY A 146 -7.14 -20.16 -0.20
N LYS A 147 -6.17 -19.53 -0.85
CA LYS A 147 -5.98 -18.07 -0.80
C LYS A 147 -6.73 -17.37 -1.92
N ARG A 148 -7.23 -16.18 -1.62
CA ARG A 148 -7.78 -15.22 -2.58
C ARG A 148 -7.05 -13.89 -2.46
N TYR A 149 -6.20 -13.59 -3.43
CA TYR A 149 -5.57 -12.29 -3.62
C TYR A 149 -6.53 -11.41 -4.40
N CYS A 150 -7.26 -10.55 -3.68
CA CYS A 150 -8.27 -9.64 -4.21
C CYS A 150 -7.62 -8.26 -4.48
N MET A 151 -7.28 -8.01 -5.73
CA MET A 151 -6.48 -6.84 -6.11
C MET A 151 -7.36 -5.75 -6.72
N ASN A 152 -6.93 -4.50 -6.63
CA ASN A 152 -7.52 -3.43 -7.44
C ASN A 152 -7.01 -3.54 -8.89
N SER A 153 -7.90 -3.45 -9.88
CA SER A 153 -7.53 -3.36 -11.29
C SER A 153 -6.69 -2.13 -11.56
N GLY A 154 -7.01 -0.99 -10.94
CA GLY A 154 -6.22 0.23 -11.07
C GLY A 154 -4.81 0.15 -10.49
N ALA A 155 -4.44 -0.91 -9.75
CA ALA A 155 -3.05 -1.17 -9.34
C ALA A 155 -2.27 -2.01 -10.37
N LEU A 156 -2.95 -2.48 -11.42
CA LEU A 156 -2.44 -3.44 -12.39
C LEU A 156 -2.49 -2.87 -13.82
N ILE A 157 -1.68 -3.45 -14.71
CA ILE A 157 -1.75 -3.28 -16.16
C ILE A 157 -1.77 -4.68 -16.78
N PHE A 158 -2.80 -5.01 -17.55
CA PHE A 158 -2.88 -6.29 -18.23
C PHE A 158 -2.09 -6.28 -19.55
N VAL A 159 -1.33 -7.35 -19.78
CA VAL A 159 -0.62 -7.60 -21.04
C VAL A 159 -0.98 -8.98 -21.55
N LYS A 160 -1.74 -9.02 -22.64
CA LYS A 160 -2.16 -10.25 -23.33
C LYS A 160 -0.96 -11.02 -23.87
N THR A 161 -0.94 -12.34 -23.66
CA THR A 161 -0.02 -13.25 -24.32
C THR A 161 -0.63 -13.78 -25.62
N LYS A 162 0.20 -13.94 -26.65
CA LYS A 162 -0.20 -14.54 -27.93
C LYS A 162 -0.49 -16.03 -27.78
#